data_AF-A0A7K9B2L3-F1
#
_entry.id   AF-A0A7K9B2L3-F1
#
_cell.length_a   1.000
_cell.length_b   1.000
_cell.length_c   1.000
_cell.angle_alpha   90.00
_cell.angle_beta   90.00
_cell.angle_gamma   90.00
#
_symmetry.space_group_name_H-M   'P 1'
#
loop_
_entity.id
_entity.type
_entity.pdbx_description
1 polymer ?
#
loop_
_entity_poly.entity_id
_entity_poly.type
_entity_poly.pdbx_seq_one_letter_code
_entity_poly.pdbx_strand_id
1 'polypeptide(L)'
;SFASLQCQRCIVVGNGYSIHGQHFGKMIDSHHVIIRLNDAPVKKHKKDVGERTSIRLFFPESALPNPLENNDNETLMVFVPFKPLDFLWLREVLLKTRNKTKVGFWRQPPWEWNGNVSHLRILNPYVTYEATYKLLQLKTWSRRYATTGIIALNLALHMCQEVNIAGFGYPGNHDNATPIHYYNMGRSREKELFQHNLTAERNWLLKMIKQGVIADIANPSFQAQNH
;
A
#
# COMPACT_ATOMS: atom_id res chain seq x y z
N SER A 1 30.45 -14.78 -4.15
CA SER A 1 30.14 -15.56 -2.93
C SER A 1 28.79 -15.07 -2.40
N PHE A 2 28.08 -15.84 -1.58
CA PHE A 2 26.85 -15.35 -0.93
C PHE A 2 27.07 -14.10 -0.05
N ALA A 3 28.33 -13.79 0.30
CA ALA A 3 28.71 -12.57 1.01
C ALA A 3 28.59 -11.27 0.19
N SER A 4 28.30 -11.33 -1.11
CA SER A 4 28.04 -10.16 -1.96
C SER A 4 26.55 -9.88 -2.21
N LEU A 5 25.64 -10.66 -1.62
CA LEU A 5 24.20 -10.40 -1.70
C LEU A 5 23.81 -9.52 -0.51
N GLN A 6 23.62 -8.22 -0.76
CA GLN A 6 23.11 -7.30 0.25
C GLN A 6 21.67 -7.73 0.61
N CYS A 7 21.43 -8.05 1.89
CA CYS A 7 20.11 -8.42 2.38
C CYS A 7 19.14 -7.24 2.25
N GLN A 8 18.23 -7.32 1.29
CA GLN A 8 17.26 -6.28 1.00
C GLN A 8 16.07 -6.41 1.95
N ARG A 9 16.20 -5.76 3.10
CA ARG A 9 15.10 -5.51 4.05
C ARG A 9 14.11 -4.49 3.50
N CYS A 10 12.86 -4.90 3.42
CA CYS A 10 11.76 -4.08 2.93
C CYS A 10 10.73 -3.85 4.03
N ILE A 11 10.05 -2.72 3.97
CA ILE A 11 8.87 -2.47 4.78
C ILE A 11 7.70 -2.03 3.93
N VAL A 12 6.54 -2.65 4.15
CA VAL A 12 5.27 -2.17 3.61
C VAL A 12 4.57 -1.35 4.69
N VAL A 13 4.30 -0.08 4.38
CA VAL A 13 3.59 0.83 5.30
C VAL A 13 2.14 0.92 4.85
N GLY A 14 1.28 0.25 5.60
CA GLY A 14 -0.17 0.35 5.48
C GLY A 14 -0.70 1.70 5.97
N ASN A 15 -1.97 1.95 5.67
CA ASN A 15 -2.61 3.24 5.98
C ASN A 15 -3.37 3.22 7.30
N GLY A 16 -3.33 2.12 8.05
CA GLY A 16 -4.12 1.90 9.26
C GLY A 16 -3.77 2.87 10.39
N TYR A 17 -4.76 3.19 11.21
CA TYR A 17 -4.58 4.08 12.37
C TYR A 17 -3.65 3.49 13.44
N SER A 18 -3.36 2.19 13.42
CA SER A 18 -2.46 1.52 14.37
C SER A 18 -1.05 2.14 14.45
N ILE A 19 -0.61 2.89 13.44
CA ILE A 19 0.68 3.57 13.44
C ILE A 19 0.64 4.98 14.03
N HIS A 20 -0.56 5.55 14.25
CA HIS A 20 -0.73 6.91 14.74
C HIS A 20 -0.14 7.07 16.14
N GLY A 21 0.74 8.08 16.32
CA GLY A 21 1.39 8.36 17.60
C GLY A 21 2.44 7.34 18.05
N GLN A 22 2.77 6.34 17.23
CA GLN A 22 3.74 5.30 17.60
C GLN A 22 5.20 5.69 17.36
N HIS A 23 5.44 6.78 16.62
CA HIS A 23 6.78 7.32 16.37
C HIS A 23 7.76 6.36 15.67
N PHE A 24 7.25 5.44 14.83
CA PHE A 24 8.07 4.49 14.08
C PHE A 24 8.85 5.08 12.91
N GLY A 25 8.79 6.39 12.65
CA GLY A 25 9.31 6.98 11.43
C GLY A 25 10.79 6.70 11.18
N LYS A 26 11.64 6.81 12.21
CA LYS A 26 13.07 6.47 12.09
C LYS A 26 13.31 5.00 11.79
N MET A 27 12.52 4.12 12.39
CA MET A 27 12.63 2.67 12.17
C MET A 27 12.19 2.31 10.76
N ILE A 28 11.09 2.89 10.26
CA ILE A 28 10.64 2.74 8.87
C ILE A 28 11.75 3.21 7.92
N ASP A 29 12.28 4.42 8.14
CA ASP A 29 13.32 5.01 7.30
C ASP A 29 14.67 4.27 7.36
N SER A 30 14.84 3.30 8.27
CA SER A 30 16.04 2.44 8.33
C SER A 30 16.03 1.28 7.32
N HIS A 31 14.89 1.03 6.66
CA HIS A 31 14.76 -0.04 5.67
C HIS A 31 15.38 0.35 4.32
N HIS A 32 15.80 -0.65 3.54
CA HIS A 32 16.37 -0.43 2.22
C HIS A 32 15.30 -0.02 1.21
N VAL A 33 14.14 -0.67 1.26
CA VAL A 33 12.98 -0.36 0.41
C VAL A 33 11.77 -0.08 1.28
N ILE A 34 11.10 1.04 1.02
CA ILE A 34 9.88 1.44 1.72
C ILE A 34 8.76 1.52 0.70
N ILE A 35 7.76 0.64 0.85
CA ILE A 35 6.60 0.55 -0.02
C ILE A 35 5.41 1.23 0.68
N ARG A 36 4.88 2.28 0.06
CA ARG A 36 3.69 3.01 0.53
C ARG A 36 2.52 2.82 -0.42
N LEU A 37 1.32 3.15 0.05
CA LEU A 37 0.07 2.82 -0.65
C LEU A 37 -0.78 4.06 -0.86
N ASN A 38 -1.44 4.11 -2.00
CA ASN A 38 -2.53 5.03 -2.31
C ASN A 38 -2.10 6.51 -2.13
N ASP A 39 -3.03 7.36 -1.69
CA ASP A 39 -2.82 8.80 -1.43
C ASP A 39 -2.37 9.10 0.00
N ALA A 40 -1.80 8.11 0.72
CA ALA A 40 -1.40 8.28 2.11
C ALA A 40 -0.37 9.42 2.30
N PRO A 41 -0.66 10.44 3.12
CA PRO A 41 0.23 11.59 3.31
C PRO A 41 1.42 11.22 4.20
N VAL A 42 2.58 11.80 3.90
CA VAL A 42 3.83 11.55 4.62
C VAL A 42 4.28 12.79 5.39
N LYS A 43 4.32 13.95 4.73
CA LYS A 43 4.95 15.18 5.26
C LYS A 43 4.44 15.64 6.63
N LYS A 44 3.16 15.42 6.94
CA LYS A 44 2.56 15.82 8.24
C LYS A 44 2.66 14.75 9.33
N HIS A 45 3.04 13.52 8.97
CA HIS A 45 3.04 12.35 9.85
C HIS A 45 4.43 11.70 9.98
N LYS A 46 5.49 12.42 9.59
CA LYS A 46 6.87 11.94 9.48
C LYS A 46 7.38 11.24 10.74
N LYS A 47 6.98 11.72 11.93
CA LYS A 47 7.34 11.09 13.20
C LYS A 47 6.88 9.64 13.27
N ASP A 48 5.67 9.36 12.80
CA ASP A 48 5.04 8.05 12.88
C ASP A 48 5.35 7.18 11.67
N VAL A 49 5.33 7.76 10.47
CA VAL A 49 5.40 7.00 9.21
C VAL A 49 6.73 7.14 8.46
N GLY A 50 7.65 7.97 8.91
CA GLY A 50 8.93 8.25 8.25
C GLY A 50 8.79 9.27 7.12
N GLU A 51 9.88 9.55 6.42
CA GLU A 51 9.92 10.49 5.30
C GLU A 51 10.16 9.82 3.95
N ARG A 52 10.94 8.73 3.95
CA ARG A 52 11.42 8.10 2.72
C ARG A 52 10.35 7.24 2.07
N THR A 53 10.32 7.22 0.75
CA THR A 53 9.49 6.32 -0.05
C THR A 53 10.31 5.82 -1.24
N SER A 54 10.41 4.50 -1.38
CA SER A 54 11.09 3.88 -2.54
C SER A 54 10.08 3.55 -3.63
N ILE A 55 8.94 3.00 -3.23
CA ILE A 55 7.88 2.54 -4.11
C ILE A 55 6.54 3.06 -3.55
N ARG A 56 5.68 3.60 -4.41
CA ARG A 56 4.29 3.87 -4.07
C ARG A 56 3.34 3.17 -5.02
N LEU A 57 2.54 2.24 -4.50
CA LEU A 57 1.46 1.62 -5.27
C LEU A 57 0.24 2.52 -5.26
N PHE A 58 -0.33 2.76 -6.44
CA PHE A 58 -1.52 3.61 -6.59
C PHE A 58 -2.38 3.13 -7.77
N PHE A 59 -3.62 3.57 -7.79
CA PHE A 59 -4.58 3.36 -8.87
C PHE A 59 -5.35 4.67 -9.10
N PRO A 60 -6.13 4.83 -10.19
CA PRO A 60 -6.68 6.14 -10.56
C PRO A 60 -7.39 6.86 -9.40
N GLU A 61 -8.29 6.15 -8.70
CA GLU A 61 -9.09 6.74 -7.62
C GLU A 61 -8.32 7.03 -6.33
N SER A 62 -7.06 6.59 -6.23
CA SER A 62 -6.14 6.92 -5.13
C SER A 62 -4.93 7.75 -5.58
N ALA A 63 -4.94 8.25 -6.82
CA ALA A 63 -3.87 9.09 -7.32
C ALA A 63 -4.00 10.53 -6.80
N LEU A 64 -2.85 11.16 -6.55
CA LEU A 64 -2.76 12.60 -6.30
C LEU A 64 -2.32 13.31 -7.58
N PRO A 65 -2.79 14.54 -7.85
CA PRO A 65 -2.36 15.31 -9.02
C PRO A 65 -0.84 15.51 -9.07
N ASN A 66 -0.22 15.77 -7.92
CA ASN A 66 1.22 15.90 -7.78
C ASN A 66 1.77 14.83 -6.81
N PRO A 67 2.33 13.71 -7.31
CA PRO A 67 2.86 12.67 -6.43
C PRO A 67 4.08 13.14 -5.61
N LEU A 68 4.84 14.14 -6.06
CA LEU A 68 6.04 14.64 -5.33
C LEU A 68 5.68 15.32 -4.00
N GLU A 69 4.41 15.64 -3.75
CA GLU A 69 4.01 16.23 -2.48
C GLU A 69 4.24 15.30 -1.29
N ASN A 70 4.21 13.98 -1.49
CA ASN A 70 4.32 12.98 -0.42
C ASN A 70 5.32 11.86 -0.74
N ASN A 71 6.26 12.11 -1.64
CA ASN A 71 7.24 11.14 -2.13
C ASN A 71 8.57 11.82 -2.46
N ASP A 72 9.65 11.06 -2.43
CA ASP A 72 10.97 11.46 -2.93
C ASP A 72 10.98 11.54 -4.47
N ASN A 73 11.90 12.31 -5.05
CA ASN A 73 12.03 12.47 -6.50
C ASN A 73 12.29 11.13 -7.24
N GLU A 74 13.02 10.22 -6.59
CA GLU A 74 13.38 8.91 -7.11
C GLU A 74 12.33 7.82 -6.82
N THR A 75 11.19 8.20 -6.23
CA THR A 75 10.13 7.23 -5.89
C THR A 75 9.58 6.59 -7.16
N LEU A 76 9.58 5.26 -7.19
CA LEU A 76 8.89 4.51 -8.23
C LEU A 76 7.39 4.53 -7.98
N MET A 77 6.66 5.18 -8.87
CA MET A 77 5.20 5.21 -8.87
C MET A 77 4.71 3.95 -9.60
N VAL A 78 4.14 3.01 -8.87
CA VAL A 78 3.67 1.73 -9.41
C VAL A 78 2.15 1.75 -9.55
N PHE A 79 1.69 1.81 -10.79
CA PHE A 79 0.29 1.79 -11.15
C PHE A 79 -0.29 0.37 -11.04
N VAL A 80 -1.36 0.21 -10.28
CA VAL A 80 -2.06 -1.06 -10.02
C VAL A 80 -3.39 -1.09 -10.79
N PRO A 81 -3.47 -1.78 -11.94
CA PRO A 81 -4.71 -1.87 -12.70
C PRO A 81 -5.66 -2.90 -12.10
N PHE A 82 -6.90 -2.49 -11.84
CA PHE A 82 -8.00 -3.36 -11.37
C PHE A 82 -9.07 -3.59 -12.44
N LYS A 83 -9.23 -2.63 -13.36
CA LYS A 83 -10.23 -2.67 -14.44
C LYS A 83 -9.67 -2.06 -15.74
N PRO A 84 -10.20 -2.44 -16.92
CA PRO A 84 -9.75 -1.87 -18.20
C PRO A 84 -9.77 -0.34 -18.25
N LEU A 85 -10.75 0.24 -17.56
CA LEU A 85 -10.91 1.69 -17.45
C LEU A 85 -9.70 2.38 -16.79
N ASP A 86 -8.95 1.69 -15.92
CA ASP A 86 -7.78 2.28 -15.27
C ASP A 86 -6.68 2.57 -16.30
N PHE A 87 -6.49 1.69 -17.28
CA PHE A 87 -5.54 1.91 -18.37
C PHE A 87 -5.95 3.07 -19.27
N LEU A 88 -7.26 3.25 -19.47
CA LEU A 88 -7.79 4.38 -20.24
C LEU A 88 -7.45 5.69 -19.53
N TRP A 89 -7.70 5.80 -18.23
CA TRP A 89 -7.30 6.97 -17.44
C TRP A 89 -5.78 7.22 -17.52
N LEU A 90 -4.96 6.18 -17.36
CA LEU A 90 -3.51 6.31 -17.42
C LEU A 90 -3.06 6.87 -18.78
N ARG A 91 -3.60 6.34 -19.87
CA ARG A 91 -3.35 6.86 -21.23
C ARG A 91 -3.77 8.32 -21.36
N GLU A 92 -4.96 8.67 -20.87
CA GLU A 92 -5.52 10.02 -20.96
C GLU A 92 -4.69 11.07 -20.20
N VAL A 93 -4.18 10.75 -19.01
CA VAL A 93 -3.34 11.68 -18.24
C VAL A 93 -1.94 11.81 -18.83
N LEU A 94 -1.33 10.71 -19.30
CA LEU A 94 -0.02 10.73 -19.92
C LEU A 94 -0.02 11.48 -21.27
N LEU A 95 -1.07 11.28 -22.08
CA LEU A 95 -1.22 11.97 -23.38
C LEU A 95 -1.87 13.36 -23.26
N LYS A 96 -2.24 13.79 -22.04
CA LYS A 96 -2.89 15.08 -21.78
C LYS A 96 -4.10 15.34 -22.69
N THR A 97 -4.96 14.33 -22.86
CA THR A 97 -6.16 14.42 -23.71
C THR A 97 -7.13 15.49 -23.20
N ARG A 98 -7.84 16.18 -24.11
CA ARG A 98 -8.86 17.19 -23.73
C ARG A 98 -10.09 16.58 -23.08
N ASN A 99 -10.57 15.44 -23.58
CA ASN A 99 -11.67 14.70 -23.00
C ASN A 99 -11.10 13.54 -22.19
N LYS A 100 -11.57 13.40 -20.95
CA LYS A 100 -11.19 12.31 -20.04
C LYS A 100 -12.41 11.57 -19.54
N THR A 101 -12.21 10.30 -19.27
CA THR A 101 -13.27 9.44 -18.76
C THR A 101 -13.58 9.80 -17.30
N LYS A 102 -14.86 10.06 -17.02
CA LYS A 102 -15.35 10.47 -15.68
C LYS A 102 -16.26 9.42 -15.03
N VAL A 103 -16.74 8.45 -15.80
CA VAL A 103 -17.72 7.44 -15.34
C VAL A 103 -17.02 6.12 -15.12
N GLY A 104 -17.44 5.36 -14.10
CA GLY A 104 -16.87 4.04 -13.77
C GLY A 104 -15.81 4.06 -12.67
N PHE A 105 -15.54 5.23 -12.08
CA PHE A 105 -14.69 5.40 -10.91
C PHE A 105 -15.53 5.73 -9.68
N TRP A 106 -15.25 5.09 -8.54
CA TRP A 106 -15.99 5.31 -7.29
C TRP A 106 -15.62 6.64 -6.60
N ARG A 107 -14.39 7.10 -6.84
CA ARG A 107 -13.89 8.44 -6.53
C ARG A 107 -13.28 9.00 -7.82
N GLN A 108 -13.55 10.27 -8.12
CA GLN A 108 -13.01 10.88 -9.33
C GLN A 108 -11.47 10.89 -9.26
N PRO A 109 -10.77 10.27 -10.23
CA PRO A 109 -9.33 10.34 -10.30
C PRO A 109 -8.91 11.75 -10.72
N PRO A 110 -7.67 12.17 -10.45
CA PRO A 110 -7.24 13.51 -10.79
C PRO A 110 -7.23 13.71 -12.31
N TRP A 111 -7.59 14.92 -12.73
CA TRP A 111 -7.63 15.30 -14.14
C TRP A 111 -6.22 15.33 -14.74
N GLU A 112 -5.23 15.74 -13.96
CA GLU A 112 -3.83 15.75 -14.33
C GLU A 112 -3.03 14.88 -13.37
N TRP A 113 -1.97 14.27 -13.87
CA TRP A 113 -1.03 13.54 -13.05
C TRP A 113 0.39 13.96 -13.43
N ASN A 114 1.00 14.78 -12.59
CA ASN A 114 2.29 15.43 -12.80
C ASN A 114 3.43 14.59 -12.23
N GLY A 115 3.39 13.28 -12.46
CA GLY A 115 4.46 12.35 -12.06
C GLY A 115 5.55 12.21 -13.12
N ASN A 116 6.76 11.84 -12.69
CA ASN A 116 7.85 11.54 -13.61
C ASN A 116 7.59 10.20 -14.31
N VAL A 117 7.35 10.24 -15.63
CA VAL A 117 7.05 9.06 -16.45
C VAL A 117 8.20 8.06 -16.45
N SER A 118 9.46 8.51 -16.33
CA SER A 118 10.62 7.61 -16.25
C SER A 118 10.61 6.76 -14.96
N HIS A 119 9.93 7.23 -13.91
CA HIS A 119 9.75 6.53 -12.63
C HIS A 119 8.36 5.87 -12.49
N LEU A 120 7.56 5.84 -13.56
CA LEU A 120 6.29 5.12 -13.60
C LEU A 120 6.51 3.66 -13.99
N ARG A 121 5.85 2.73 -13.30
CA ARG A 121 5.77 1.31 -13.67
C ARG A 121 4.31 0.86 -13.63
N ILE A 122 3.95 -0.09 -14.49
CA ILE A 122 2.65 -0.77 -14.45
C ILE A 122 2.87 -2.12 -13.77
N LEU A 123 2.14 -2.38 -12.69
CA LEU A 123 2.21 -3.67 -12.02
C LEU A 123 1.62 -4.75 -12.93
N ASN A 124 2.34 -5.87 -13.07
CA ASN A 124 1.81 -7.04 -13.74
C ASN A 124 0.54 -7.51 -12.99
N PRO A 125 -0.64 -7.59 -13.65
CA PRO A 125 -1.89 -8.01 -13.00
C PRO A 125 -1.81 -9.39 -12.32
N TYR A 126 -0.87 -10.24 -12.73
CA TYR A 126 -0.64 -11.52 -12.08
C TYR A 126 -0.22 -11.38 -10.60
N VAL A 127 0.47 -10.31 -10.20
CA VAL A 127 0.80 -10.06 -8.79
C VAL A 127 -0.46 -9.86 -7.96
N THR A 128 -1.44 -9.13 -8.49
CA THR A 128 -2.76 -8.95 -7.88
C THR A 128 -3.55 -10.25 -7.87
N TYR A 129 -3.48 -11.03 -8.94
CA TYR A 129 -4.09 -12.35 -9.03
C TYR A 129 -3.55 -13.31 -7.97
N GLU A 130 -2.22 -13.39 -7.80
CA GLU A 130 -1.61 -14.27 -6.79
C GLU A 130 -1.96 -13.85 -5.38
N ALA A 131 -1.88 -12.56 -5.08
CA ALA A 131 -2.34 -12.01 -3.80
C ALA A 131 -3.78 -12.41 -3.49
N THR A 132 -4.67 -12.29 -4.48
CA THR A 132 -6.11 -12.50 -4.30
C THR A 132 -6.48 -13.99 -4.21
N TYR A 133 -6.01 -14.80 -5.16
CA TYR A 133 -6.53 -16.14 -5.38
C TYR A 133 -5.60 -17.25 -4.89
N LYS A 134 -4.29 -16.99 -4.75
CA LYS A 134 -3.35 -17.97 -4.20
C LYS A 134 -3.07 -17.73 -2.72
N LEU A 135 -2.76 -16.49 -2.33
CA LEU A 135 -2.45 -16.16 -0.94
C LEU A 135 -3.71 -16.12 -0.06
N LEU A 136 -4.69 -15.28 -0.44
CA LEU A 136 -5.94 -15.14 0.32
C LEU A 136 -6.97 -16.23 0.02
N GLN A 137 -6.76 -17.03 -1.04
CA GLN A 137 -7.65 -18.10 -1.48
C GLN A 137 -9.11 -17.65 -1.66
N LEU A 138 -9.31 -16.38 -2.08
CA LEU A 138 -10.65 -15.86 -2.34
C LEU A 138 -11.28 -16.62 -3.52
N LYS A 139 -12.61 -16.63 -3.56
CA LYS A 139 -13.33 -17.29 -4.65
C LYS A 139 -13.48 -16.34 -5.82
N THR A 140 -13.13 -16.80 -7.03
CA THR A 140 -13.19 -16.00 -8.27
C THR A 140 -14.58 -15.43 -8.54
N TRP A 141 -15.64 -16.18 -8.23
CA TRP A 141 -17.02 -15.72 -8.40
C TRP A 141 -17.45 -14.60 -7.43
N SER A 142 -16.75 -14.41 -6.33
CA SER A 142 -17.09 -13.37 -5.34
C SER A 142 -16.83 -11.95 -5.85
N ARG A 143 -16.07 -11.81 -6.95
CA ARG A 143 -15.57 -10.52 -7.49
C ARG A 143 -14.79 -9.67 -6.48
N ARG A 144 -14.45 -10.23 -5.31
CA ARG A 144 -13.59 -9.60 -4.31
C ARG A 144 -12.13 -9.79 -4.70
N TYR A 145 -11.31 -8.82 -4.33
CA TYR A 145 -9.89 -8.85 -4.55
C TYR A 145 -9.11 -8.34 -3.33
N ALA A 146 -7.82 -8.66 -3.27
CA ALA A 146 -6.92 -8.24 -2.20
C ALA A 146 -6.80 -6.71 -2.12
N THR A 147 -6.67 -6.14 -0.92
CA THR A 147 -6.32 -4.72 -0.75
C THR A 147 -4.96 -4.41 -1.38
N THR A 148 -4.72 -3.13 -1.71
CA THR A 148 -3.38 -2.67 -2.16
C THR A 148 -2.28 -3.07 -1.16
N GLY A 149 -2.59 -3.17 0.14
CA GLY A 149 -1.63 -3.58 1.16
C GLY A 149 -1.20 -5.04 1.02
N ILE A 150 -2.12 -5.97 0.79
CA ILE A 150 -1.78 -7.37 0.54
C ILE A 150 -1.09 -7.55 -0.83
N ILE A 151 -1.49 -6.78 -1.84
CA ILE A 151 -0.82 -6.77 -3.15
C ILE A 151 0.64 -6.28 -3.00
N ALA A 152 0.88 -5.22 -2.22
CA ALA A 152 2.20 -4.71 -1.92
C ALA A 152 3.05 -5.70 -1.13
N LEU A 153 2.45 -6.43 -0.18
CA LEU A 153 3.11 -7.51 0.54
C LEU A 153 3.51 -8.66 -0.38
N ASN A 154 2.62 -9.07 -1.30
CA ASN A 154 2.96 -10.09 -2.30
C ASN A 154 4.15 -9.63 -3.16
N LEU A 155 4.13 -8.38 -3.63
CA LEU A 155 5.26 -7.78 -4.36
C LEU A 155 6.56 -7.80 -3.53
N ALA A 156 6.50 -7.38 -2.26
CA ALA A 156 7.65 -7.35 -1.37
C ALA A 156 8.25 -8.76 -1.17
N LEU A 157 7.41 -9.78 -0.98
CA LEU A 157 7.85 -11.17 -0.81
C LEU A 157 8.57 -11.73 -2.05
N HIS A 158 8.32 -11.19 -3.25
CA HIS A 158 9.04 -11.59 -4.46
C HIS A 158 10.39 -10.90 -4.65
N MET A 159 10.64 -9.78 -3.97
CA MET A 159 11.81 -8.93 -4.23
C MET A 159 12.74 -8.74 -3.03
N CYS A 160 12.32 -9.11 -1.82
CA CYS A 160 13.01 -8.83 -0.57
C CYS A 160 13.36 -10.11 0.18
N GLN A 161 14.49 -10.12 0.89
CA GLN A 161 14.86 -11.24 1.78
C GLN A 161 14.19 -11.14 3.15
N GLU A 162 13.84 -9.93 3.59
CA GLU A 162 13.12 -9.67 4.84
C GLU A 162 12.00 -8.67 4.55
N VAL A 163 10.80 -8.97 5.06
CA VAL A 163 9.61 -8.13 4.86
C VAL A 163 9.00 -7.79 6.20
N ASN A 164 9.08 -6.51 6.53
CA ASN A 164 8.45 -5.92 7.70
C ASN A 164 7.16 -5.19 7.28
N ILE A 165 6.26 -5.00 8.24
CA ILE A 165 5.02 -4.24 8.05
C ILE A 165 4.83 -3.24 9.17
N ALA A 166 4.13 -2.16 8.85
CA ALA A 166 3.63 -1.19 9.82
C ALA A 166 2.29 -0.63 9.35
N GLY A 167 1.41 -0.20 10.27
CA GLY A 167 0.14 0.43 9.90
C GLY A 167 -0.85 -0.52 9.21
N PHE A 168 -0.77 -1.83 9.49
CA PHE A 168 -1.77 -2.81 9.06
C PHE A 168 -2.84 -3.01 10.15
N GLY A 169 -4.00 -3.50 9.72
CA GLY A 169 -5.15 -3.74 10.59
C GLY A 169 -6.25 -2.70 10.44
N TYR A 170 -7.42 -3.05 10.96
CA TYR A 170 -8.64 -2.24 10.95
C TYR A 170 -9.26 -2.23 12.34
N PRO A 171 -9.95 -1.16 12.74
CA PRO A 171 -10.78 -1.15 13.94
C PRO A 171 -11.75 -2.33 13.95
N GLY A 172 -12.07 -2.85 15.14
CA GLY A 172 -13.04 -3.94 15.28
C GLY A 172 -14.46 -3.50 14.88
N ASN A 173 -15.34 -4.46 14.58
CA ASN A 173 -16.72 -4.16 14.16
C ASN A 173 -17.54 -3.34 15.16
N HIS A 174 -17.12 -3.27 16.44
CA HIS A 174 -17.76 -2.50 17.50
C HIS A 174 -16.99 -1.24 17.88
N ASP A 175 -15.87 -0.96 17.22
CA ASP A 175 -15.03 0.20 17.46
C ASP A 175 -15.41 1.33 16.48
N ASN A 176 -16.29 2.20 16.96
CA ASN A 176 -16.82 3.34 16.20
C ASN A 176 -16.06 4.65 16.44
N ALA A 177 -15.03 4.61 17.29
CA ALA A 177 -14.27 5.77 17.75
C ALA A 177 -12.91 5.87 17.05
N THR A 178 -12.24 4.74 16.82
CA THR A 178 -10.93 4.71 16.18
C THR A 178 -11.06 4.95 14.67
N PRO A 179 -10.34 5.94 14.12
CA PRO A 179 -10.33 6.15 12.68
C PRO A 179 -9.73 4.95 11.94
N ILE A 180 -10.07 4.80 10.66
CA ILE A 180 -9.49 3.72 9.83
C ILE A 180 -8.06 4.09 9.41
N HIS A 181 -7.80 5.36 9.17
CA HIS A 181 -6.50 5.83 8.66
C HIS A 181 -5.75 6.73 9.64
N TYR A 182 -4.43 6.66 9.65
CA TYR A 182 -3.59 7.47 10.55
C TYR A 182 -3.66 9.00 10.29
N TYR A 183 -4.19 9.40 9.14
CA TYR A 183 -4.19 10.77 8.64
C TYR A 183 -5.58 11.41 8.53
N ASN A 184 -6.65 10.62 8.68
CA ASN A 184 -8.02 11.12 8.63
C ASN A 184 -8.71 10.80 9.94
N MET A 185 -9.26 11.81 10.62
CA MET A 185 -10.13 11.61 11.79
C MET A 185 -11.59 11.29 11.41
N GLY A 186 -11.91 11.23 10.12
CA GLY A 186 -13.22 10.84 9.62
C GLY A 186 -13.37 9.32 9.48
N ARG A 187 -14.60 8.81 9.68
CA ARG A 187 -14.94 7.42 9.38
C ARG A 187 -14.77 7.17 7.88
N SER A 188 -14.00 6.16 7.48
CA SER A 188 -13.99 5.75 6.07
C SER A 188 -15.39 5.23 5.72
N ARG A 189 -15.82 5.51 4.48
CA ARG A 189 -17.14 5.08 4.01
C ARG A 189 -17.08 3.56 3.86
N GLU A 190 -17.98 2.82 4.50
CA GLU A 190 -18.14 1.35 4.38
C GLU A 190 -18.07 0.86 2.91
N LYS A 191 -18.47 1.71 1.96
CA LYS A 191 -18.40 1.48 0.51
C LYS A 191 -16.99 1.23 -0.04
N GLU A 192 -15.95 1.78 0.58
CA GLU A 192 -14.55 1.68 0.11
C GLU A 192 -13.95 0.29 0.40
N LEU A 193 -14.45 -0.41 1.42
CA LEU A 193 -13.89 -1.70 1.86
C LEU A 193 -14.73 -2.91 1.44
N PHE A 194 -15.94 -2.69 0.89
CA PHE A 194 -16.87 -3.75 0.50
C PHE A 194 -16.28 -4.73 -0.54
N GLN A 195 -15.35 -4.26 -1.38
CA GLN A 195 -14.72 -5.06 -2.43
C GLN A 195 -13.64 -6.01 -1.87
N HIS A 196 -13.30 -5.89 -0.59
CA HIS A 196 -12.26 -6.65 0.08
C HIS A 196 -12.84 -7.62 1.12
N ASN A 197 -12.09 -8.68 1.44
CA ASN A 197 -12.41 -9.58 2.54
C ASN A 197 -11.43 -9.37 3.68
N LEU A 198 -11.67 -8.34 4.50
CA LEU A 198 -10.75 -7.93 5.57
C LEU A 198 -10.51 -9.03 6.61
N THR A 199 -11.48 -9.91 6.83
CA THR A 199 -11.33 -11.08 7.71
C THR A 199 -10.31 -12.06 7.14
N ALA A 200 -10.39 -12.36 5.83
CA ALA A 200 -9.42 -13.24 5.18
C ALA A 200 -8.00 -12.61 5.21
N GLU A 201 -7.89 -11.31 4.95
CA GLU A 201 -6.61 -10.60 5.01
C GLU A 201 -6.01 -10.60 6.41
N ARG A 202 -6.81 -10.31 7.44
CA ARG A 202 -6.37 -10.36 8.84
C ARG A 202 -5.88 -11.75 9.22
N ASN A 203 -6.63 -12.78 8.88
CA ASN A 203 -6.27 -14.16 9.20
C ASN A 203 -4.97 -14.58 8.50
N TRP A 204 -4.80 -14.19 7.24
CA TRP A 204 -3.57 -14.44 6.50
C TRP A 204 -2.37 -13.70 7.12
N LEU A 205 -2.49 -12.41 7.43
CA LEU A 205 -1.44 -11.61 8.08
C LEU A 205 -0.99 -12.24 9.40
N LEU A 206 -1.94 -12.56 10.29
CA LEU A 206 -1.63 -13.19 11.58
C LEU A 206 -0.91 -14.53 11.41
N LYS A 207 -1.29 -15.33 10.42
CA LYS A 207 -0.60 -16.58 10.11
C LYS A 207 0.84 -16.33 9.65
N MET A 208 1.06 -15.38 8.75
CA MET A 208 2.40 -15.06 8.22
C MET A 208 3.32 -14.50 9.30
N ILE A 209 2.80 -13.65 10.19
CA ILE A 209 3.53 -13.14 11.37
C ILE A 209 3.90 -14.29 12.31
N LYS A 210 2.93 -15.14 12.66
CA LYS A 210 3.16 -16.29 13.56
C LYS A 210 4.21 -17.26 13.00
N GLN A 211 4.28 -17.41 11.68
CA GLN A 211 5.25 -18.27 11.00
C GLN A 211 6.61 -17.59 10.75
N GLY A 212 6.78 -16.32 11.12
CA GLY A 212 8.02 -15.57 10.92
C GLY A 212 8.33 -15.24 9.46
N VAL A 213 7.34 -15.33 8.56
CA VAL A 213 7.55 -14.97 7.13
C VAL A 213 7.55 -13.45 6.94
N ILE A 214 6.76 -12.74 7.75
CA ILE A 214 6.78 -11.28 7.84
C ILE A 214 6.84 -10.87 9.31
N ALA A 215 7.36 -9.70 9.62
CA ALA A 215 7.33 -9.15 10.98
C ALA A 215 6.57 -7.83 11.05
N ASP A 216 5.76 -7.64 12.09
CA ASP A 216 5.11 -6.36 12.38
C ASP A 216 5.97 -5.58 13.36
N ILE A 217 6.40 -4.38 12.97
CA ILE A 217 7.28 -3.56 13.82
C ILE A 217 6.58 -3.03 15.08
N ALA A 218 5.24 -3.04 15.10
CA ALA A 218 4.45 -2.71 16.27
C ALA A 218 4.35 -3.89 17.26
N ASN A 219 4.77 -5.10 16.87
CA ASN A 219 4.74 -6.25 17.75
C ASN A 219 5.80 -6.10 18.87
N PRO A 220 5.44 -6.24 20.16
CA PRO A 220 6.39 -6.15 21.26
C PRO A 220 7.60 -7.07 21.11
N SER A 221 7.41 -8.27 20.53
CA SER A 221 8.48 -9.24 20.32
C SER A 221 9.52 -8.75 19.31
N PHE A 222 9.09 -7.97 18.30
CA PHE A 222 9.99 -7.36 17.33
C PHE A 222 10.80 -6.22 17.95
N GLN A 223 10.16 -5.40 18.79
CA GLN A 223 10.82 -4.28 19.45
C GLN A 223 11.90 -4.73 20.43
N ALA A 224 11.67 -5.82 21.17
CA ALA A 224 12.64 -6.37 22.11
C ALA A 224 13.93 -6.89 21.44
N GLN A 225 13.89 -7.21 20.13
CA GLN A 225 15.05 -7.70 19.37
C GLN A 225 15.89 -6.57 18.74
N ASN A 226 15.35 -5.34 18.70
CA ASN A 226 15.95 -4.20 18.00
C ASN A 226 16.37 -3.06 18.94
N HIS A 227 16.44 -3.33 20.25
CA HIS A 227 17.05 -2.49 21.28
C HIS A 227 18.38 -3.10 21.74
#